data_AF-A0A851TDH7-F1
#
_entry.id   AF-A0A851TDH7-F1
#
_cell.length_a   1.000
_cell.length_b   1.000
_cell.length_c   1.000
_cell.angle_alpha   90.00
_cell.angle_beta   90.00
_cell.angle_gamma   90.00
#
_symmetry.space_group_name_H-M   'P 1'
#
loop_
_entity.id
_entity.type
_entity.pdbx_description
1 polymer ?
#
loop_
_entity_poly.entity_id
_entity_poly.type
_entity_poly.pdbx_seq_one_letter_code
_entity_poly.pdbx_strand_id
1 'polypeptide(L)'
;ALAERLDAFQVLLDSAAGLALLRGRPLSPGKRWLVWLKLDCGNGRVGVHPAEPGALELARAVAQEAPREVALVGVYAHCGHSYRCAGVREVQAAARAATAAVLHFVAA
;
A
#
# COMPACT_ATOMS: atom_id res chain seq x y z
N ALA A 1 21.89 -3.27 4.25
CA ALA A 1 20.81 -2.25 4.15
C ALA A 1 19.97 -2.27 5.44
N LEU A 2 19.14 -1.25 5.71
CA LEU A 2 18.26 -1.25 6.90
C LEU A 2 17.33 -2.48 6.95
N ALA A 3 16.87 -2.95 5.78
CA ALA A 3 16.08 -4.17 5.62
C ALA A 3 16.72 -5.43 6.25
N GLU A 4 18.05 -5.50 6.30
CA GLU A 4 18.78 -6.63 6.89
C GLU A 4 18.99 -6.48 8.40
N ARG A 5 18.98 -5.25 8.92
CA ARG A 5 19.38 -4.95 10.29
C ARG A 5 18.21 -4.76 11.24
N LEU A 6 17.07 -4.31 10.74
CA LEU A 6 15.87 -4.09 11.54
C LEU A 6 14.97 -5.32 11.50
N ASP A 7 14.25 -5.57 12.59
CA ASP A 7 13.28 -6.67 12.67
C ASP A 7 12.02 -6.36 11.84
N ALA A 8 11.65 -5.08 11.79
CA ALA A 8 10.49 -4.59 11.04
C ALA A 8 10.88 -3.39 10.17
N PHE A 9 11.51 -3.64 9.02
CA PHE A 9 11.66 -2.64 7.96
C PHE A 9 10.54 -2.78 6.94
N GLN A 10 9.71 -1.75 6.82
CA GLN A 10 8.51 -1.78 6.00
C GLN A 10 8.66 -0.85 4.79
N VAL A 11 8.17 -1.29 3.64
CA VAL A 11 8.23 -0.54 2.37
C VAL A 11 6.83 -0.42 1.77
N LEU A 12 6.64 0.57 0.91
CA LEU A 12 5.40 0.76 0.15
C LEU A 12 5.65 0.39 -1.32
N LEU A 13 4.65 -0.22 -1.95
CA LEU A 13 4.60 -0.39 -3.40
C LEU A 13 3.18 -0.18 -3.93
N ASP A 14 3.08 0.06 -5.23
CA ASP A 14 1.84 0.25 -5.99
C ASP A 14 1.91 -0.35 -7.40
N SER A 15 2.86 -1.25 -7.66
CA SER A 15 2.99 -1.86 -8.99
C SER A 15 3.52 -3.31 -8.93
N ALA A 16 3.10 -4.11 -9.92
CA ALA A 16 3.61 -5.47 -10.12
C ALA A 16 5.11 -5.48 -10.42
N ALA A 17 5.62 -4.47 -11.12
CA ALA A 17 7.05 -4.28 -11.35
C ALA A 17 7.83 -4.08 -10.04
N GLY A 18 7.31 -3.26 -9.12
CA GLY A 18 7.88 -3.10 -7.79
C GLY A 18 7.94 -4.42 -7.01
N LEU A 19 6.85 -5.21 -7.05
CA LEU A 19 6.83 -6.54 -6.43
C LEU A 19 7.86 -7.50 -7.07
N ALA A 20 8.02 -7.48 -8.39
CA ALA A 20 9.02 -8.29 -9.08
C ALA A 20 10.46 -7.91 -8.66
N LEU A 21 10.75 -6.62 -8.50
CA LEU A 21 12.05 -6.15 -8.02
C LEU A 21 12.36 -6.61 -6.59
N LEU A 22 11.37 -6.63 -5.70
CA LEU A 22 11.55 -7.13 -4.33
C LEU A 22 11.84 -8.64 -4.32
N ARG A 23 11.12 -9.43 -5.13
CA ARG A 23 11.36 -10.88 -5.28
C ARG A 23 12.71 -11.20 -5.90
N GLY A 24 13.17 -10.39 -6.86
CA GLY A 24 14.51 -10.50 -7.43
C GLY A 24 15.64 -10.19 -6.44
N ARG A 25 15.32 -9.71 -5.23
CA ARG A 25 16.29 -9.37 -4.18
C ARG A 25 15.82 -9.87 -2.81
N PRO A 26 15.86 -11.20 -2.57
CA PRO A 26 15.46 -11.77 -1.30
C PRO A 26 16.34 -11.25 -0.16
N LEU A 27 15.76 -11.15 1.04
CA LEU A 27 16.48 -10.82 2.27
C LEU A 27 17.16 -12.07 2.85
N SER A 28 17.98 -11.88 3.88
CA SER A 28 18.60 -12.99 4.63
C SER A 28 17.57 -14.03 5.10
N PRO A 29 17.95 -15.32 5.21
CA PRO A 29 17.03 -16.38 5.63
C PRO A 29 16.26 -16.03 6.91
N GLY A 30 14.94 -16.27 6.88
CA GLY A 30 14.03 -15.92 7.99
C GLY A 30 13.47 -14.50 7.94
N LYS A 31 13.95 -13.63 7.04
CA LYS A 31 13.39 -12.30 6.80
C LYS A 31 12.52 -12.24 5.54
N ARG A 32 11.57 -11.30 5.56
CA ARG A 32 10.64 -11.01 4.46
C ARG A 32 10.55 -9.51 4.22
N TRP A 33 10.32 -9.12 2.98
CA TRP A 33 9.88 -7.77 2.68
C TRP A 33 8.50 -7.55 3.29
N LEU A 34 8.42 -6.61 4.23
CA LEU A 34 7.17 -6.20 4.85
C LEU A 34 6.57 -5.06 4.02
N VAL A 35 5.52 -5.38 3.26
CA VAL A 35 4.98 -4.49 2.23
C VAL A 35 3.64 -3.91 2.64
N TRP A 36 3.49 -2.60 2.46
CA TRP A 36 2.20 -1.93 2.43
C TRP A 36 1.80 -1.64 0.98
N LEU A 37 0.58 -2.04 0.59
CA LEU A 37 0.02 -1.63 -0.69
C LEU A 37 -0.43 -0.17 -0.59
N LYS A 38 0.17 0.69 -1.39
CA LYS A 38 -0.20 2.11 -1.45
C LYS A 38 -1.50 2.26 -2.25
N LEU A 39 -2.50 2.89 -1.64
CA LEU A 39 -3.76 3.22 -2.31
C LEU A 39 -3.82 4.71 -2.64
N ASP A 40 -4.32 5.02 -3.83
CA ASP A 40 -4.73 6.36 -4.21
C ASP A 40 -6.25 6.53 -3.99
N CYS A 41 -6.61 7.13 -2.86
CA CYS A 41 -8.00 7.40 -2.49
C CYS A 41 -8.41 8.85 -2.83
N GLY A 42 -8.04 9.33 -4.03
CA GLY A 42 -8.36 10.66 -4.54
C GLY A 42 -7.27 11.70 -4.36
N ASN A 43 -6.05 11.29 -4.00
CA ASN A 43 -4.90 12.20 -3.92
C ASN A 43 -4.31 12.53 -5.30
N GLY A 44 -4.32 11.56 -6.23
CA GLY A 44 -3.84 11.73 -7.60
C GLY A 44 -2.32 11.84 -7.69
N ARG A 45 -1.58 10.99 -6.96
CA ARG A 45 -0.10 11.05 -6.93
C ARG A 45 0.59 9.70 -7.12
N VAL A 46 0.41 8.80 -6.16
CA VAL A 46 0.98 7.45 -6.12
C VAL A 46 0.00 6.53 -5.41
N GLY A 47 0.03 5.25 -5.77
CA GLY A 47 -0.92 4.26 -5.31
C GLY A 47 -1.83 3.74 -6.41
N VAL A 48 -2.28 2.50 -6.25
CA VAL A 48 -3.33 1.91 -7.10
C VAL A 48 -4.69 2.45 -6.69
N HIS A 49 -5.60 2.59 -7.65
CA HIS A 49 -6.96 3.03 -7.36
C HIS A 49 -7.77 1.88 -6.75
N PRO A 50 -8.38 2.04 -5.56
CA PRO A 50 -9.00 0.92 -4.83
C PRO A 50 -10.22 0.30 -5.51
N ALA A 51 -10.89 1.01 -6.42
CA ALA A 51 -12.02 0.47 -7.17
C ALA A 51 -11.61 -0.26 -8.47
N GLU A 52 -10.34 -0.23 -8.85
CA GLU A 52 -9.87 -0.90 -10.06
C GLU A 52 -9.55 -2.37 -9.75
N PRO A 53 -9.96 -3.34 -10.60
CA PRO A 53 -9.69 -4.76 -10.37
C PRO A 53 -8.21 -5.08 -10.13
N GLY A 54 -7.31 -4.40 -10.85
CA GLY A 54 -5.87 -4.57 -10.72
C GLY A 54 -5.32 -4.27 -9.33
N ALA A 55 -5.99 -3.45 -8.52
CA ALA A 55 -5.57 -3.18 -7.15
C ALA A 55 -5.72 -4.42 -6.24
N LEU A 56 -6.83 -5.15 -6.37
CA LEU A 56 -7.08 -6.36 -5.60
C LEU A 56 -6.22 -7.53 -6.09
N GLU A 57 -6.00 -7.62 -7.41
CA GLU A 57 -5.06 -8.57 -8.01
C GLU A 57 -3.64 -8.36 -7.48
N LEU A 58 -3.17 -7.11 -7.44
CA LEU A 58 -1.85 -6.79 -6.89
C LEU A 58 -1.78 -7.10 -5.37
N ALA A 59 -2.83 -6.79 -4.60
CA ALA A 59 -2.87 -7.14 -3.17
C ALA A 59 -2.73 -8.66 -2.96
N ARG A 60 -3.46 -9.45 -3.74
CA ARG A 60 -3.38 -10.92 -3.72
C ARG A 60 -1.98 -11.40 -4.14
N ALA A 61 -1.41 -10.82 -5.19
CA ALA A 61 -0.06 -11.15 -5.64
C ALA A 61 0.98 -10.94 -4.53
N VAL A 62 0.96 -9.79 -3.86
CA VAL A 62 1.86 -9.48 -2.73
C VAL A 62 1.69 -10.47 -1.57
N ALA A 63 0.46 -10.87 -1.27
CA ALA A 63 0.16 -11.75 -0.15
C ALA A 63 0.44 -13.24 -0.43
N GLN A 64 0.28 -13.69 -1.68
CA GLN A 64 0.13 -15.12 -1.98
C GLN A 64 1.19 -15.70 -2.95
N GLU A 65 1.82 -14.90 -3.83
CA GLU A 65 2.74 -15.47 -4.83
C GLU A 65 4.07 -15.95 -4.23
N ALA A 66 4.59 -15.27 -3.21
CA ALA A 66 5.88 -15.61 -2.57
C ALA A 66 5.88 -15.32 -1.06
N PRO A 67 5.03 -15.98 -0.26
CA PRO A 67 4.80 -15.64 1.16
C PRO A 67 6.02 -15.84 2.08
N ARG A 68 7.03 -16.58 1.60
CA ARG A 68 8.33 -16.76 2.26
C ARG A 68 9.30 -15.60 2.05
N GLU A 69 9.06 -14.76 1.05
CA GLU A 69 9.94 -13.64 0.66
C GLU A 69 9.28 -12.29 0.91
N VAL A 70 7.96 -12.21 0.73
CA VAL A 70 7.16 -10.99 0.84
C VAL A 70 5.96 -11.25 1.75
N ALA A 71 5.59 -10.24 2.54
CA ALA A 71 4.41 -10.27 3.38
C ALA A 71 3.62 -8.98 3.18
N LEU A 72 2.33 -9.10 2.87
CA LEU A 72 1.40 -7.97 2.91
C LEU A 72 1.11 -7.62 4.37
N VAL A 73 1.58 -6.45 4.81
CA VAL A 73 1.33 -5.90 6.16
C VAL A 73 -0.03 -5.23 6.22
N GLY A 74 -0.42 -4.53 5.15
CA GLY A 74 -1.65 -3.78 5.10
C GLY A 74 -1.71 -2.83 3.91
N VAL A 75 -2.63 -1.87 3.97
CA VAL A 75 -2.84 -0.84 2.96
C VAL A 75 -2.56 0.54 3.52
N TYR A 76 -2.00 1.45 2.71
CA TYR A 76 -1.63 2.79 3.15
C TYR A 76 -2.15 3.86 2.20
N ALA A 77 -3.04 4.73 2.68
CA ALA A 77 -3.55 5.89 1.94
C ALA A 77 -2.95 7.20 2.48
N HIS A 78 -2.81 8.22 1.63
CA HIS A 78 -2.37 9.55 2.06
C HIS A 78 -3.27 10.61 1.42
N CYS A 79 -3.98 11.36 2.24
CA CYS A 79 -4.96 12.35 1.79
C CYS A 79 -4.32 13.72 1.58
N GLY A 80 -3.26 13.78 0.76
CA GLY A 80 -2.53 15.03 0.48
C GLY A 80 -3.39 16.10 -0.21
N HIS A 81 -4.48 15.72 -0.86
CA HIS A 81 -5.46 16.65 -1.42
C HIS A 81 -6.16 17.52 -0.37
N SER A 82 -6.14 17.13 0.91
CA SER A 82 -6.70 17.92 2.02
C SER A 82 -5.98 19.27 2.23
N TYR A 83 -4.74 19.41 1.76
CA TYR A 83 -4.00 20.69 1.81
C TYR A 83 -4.62 21.78 0.94
N ARG A 84 -5.50 21.43 0.00
CA ARG A 84 -6.24 22.39 -0.84
C ARG A 84 -7.59 22.81 -0.25
N CYS A 85 -7.99 22.22 0.88
CA CYS A 85 -9.26 22.52 1.53
C CYS A 85 -9.20 23.87 2.26
N ALA A 86 -10.31 24.61 2.23
CA ALA A 86 -10.42 25.93 2.85
C ALA A 86 -10.83 25.89 4.33
N GLY A 87 -11.16 24.71 4.89
CA GLY A 87 -11.54 24.59 6.29
C GLY A 87 -11.84 23.17 6.77
N VAL A 88 -12.10 23.05 8.07
CA VAL A 88 -12.25 21.77 8.78
C VAL A 88 -13.32 20.87 8.14
N ARG A 89 -14.44 21.43 7.67
CA ARG A 89 -15.52 20.65 7.05
C ARG A 89 -15.03 19.90 5.80
N GLU A 90 -14.26 20.57 4.95
CA GLU A 90 -13.72 20.00 3.72
C GLU A 90 -12.60 18.99 4.01
N VAL A 91 -11.70 19.31 4.97
CA VAL A 91 -10.67 18.37 5.43
C VAL A 91 -11.29 17.07 5.95
N GLN A 92 -12.36 17.18 6.74
CA GLN A 92 -13.09 16.02 7.24
C GLN A 92 -13.82 15.26 6.13
N ALA A 93 -14.31 15.94 5.09
CA ALA A 93 -14.92 15.28 3.94
C ALA A 93 -13.88 14.46 3.16
N ALA A 94 -12.70 15.03 2.89
CA ALA A 94 -11.56 14.33 2.31
C ALA A 94 -11.13 13.10 3.14
N ALA A 95 -11.02 13.27 4.47
CA ALA A 95 -10.68 12.19 5.38
C ALA A 95 -11.71 11.05 5.36
N ARG A 96 -13.01 11.38 5.43
CA ARG A 96 -14.09 10.38 5.38
C ARG A 96 -14.13 9.63 4.04
N ALA A 97 -13.99 10.35 2.93
CA ALA A 97 -14.00 9.75 1.60
C ALA A 97 -12.84 8.75 1.44
N ALA A 98 -11.62 9.15 1.81
CA ALA A 98 -10.47 8.26 1.75
C ALA A 98 -10.60 7.06 2.71
N THR A 99 -11.11 7.28 3.92
CA THR A 99 -11.35 6.20 4.89
C THR A 99 -12.37 5.20 4.36
N ALA A 100 -13.48 5.66 3.79
CA ALA A 100 -14.50 4.80 3.21
C ALA A 100 -13.95 3.98 2.04
N ALA A 101 -13.13 4.59 1.16
CA ALA A 101 -12.49 3.88 0.06
C ALA A 101 -11.53 2.78 0.56
N VAL A 102 -10.74 3.06 1.61
CA VAL A 102 -9.89 2.05 2.25
C VAL A 102 -10.72 0.92 2.86
N LEU A 103 -11.75 1.25 3.63
CA LEU A 103 -12.61 0.24 4.29
C LEU A 103 -13.33 -0.64 3.27
N HIS A 104 -13.81 -0.07 2.17
CA HIS A 104 -14.44 -0.84 1.10
C HIS A 104 -13.44 -1.80 0.44
N PHE A 105 -12.23 -1.33 0.14
CA PHE A 105 -11.18 -2.16 -0.47
C PHE A 105 -10.76 -3.33 0.41
N VAL A 106 -10.57 -3.12 1.72
CA VAL A 106 -10.13 -4.19 2.63
C VAL A 106 -11.23 -5.19 3.01
N ALA A 107 -12.49 -4.87 2.69
CA ALA A 107 -13.63 -5.75 2.93
C ALA A 107 -14.03 -6.57 1.69
N ALA A 108 -13.38 -6.34 0.53
CA ALA A 108 -13.60 -7.03 -0.74
C ALA A 108 -12.79 -8.32 -0.85
#